data_AF-A0A7W0PUQ8-F1
#
_entry.id   AF-A0A7W0PUQ8-F1
#
_cell.length_a   1.000
_cell.length_b   1.000
_cell.length_c   1.000
_cell.angle_alpha   90.00
_cell.angle_beta   90.00
_cell.angle_gamma   90.00
#
_symmetry.space_group_name_H-M   'P 1'
#
loop_
_entity.id
_entity.type
_entity.pdbx_description
1 polymer ?
#
loop_
_entity_poly.entity_id
_entity_poly.type
_entity_poly.pdbx_seq_one_letter_code
_entity_poly.pdbx_strand_id
1 'polypeptide(L)'
;MSKGLQDALSVRRVVGDPVERDGVTVIPVAAVGGGWGGGGGTSGGAGFGLRFRGVGVYVVKDGEVRFEPAVDVTRIALAGLAAGALVAYLFRPRR
;
A
#
# COMPACT_ATOMS: atom_id res chain seq x y z
N MET A 1 14.94 -17.36 11.66
CA MET A 1 14.68 -16.02 11.08
C MET A 1 15.54 -15.01 11.82
N SER A 2 16.38 -14.22 11.15
CA SER A 2 17.30 -13.28 11.83
C SER A 2 16.55 -12.03 12.34
N LYS A 3 17.01 -11.45 13.46
CA LYS A 3 16.45 -10.20 14.02
C LYS A 3 16.38 -9.07 12.98
N GLY A 4 17.41 -8.93 12.14
CA GLY A 4 17.43 -7.91 11.09
C GLY A 4 16.34 -8.06 10.02
N LEU A 5 15.89 -9.30 9.73
CA LEU A 5 14.77 -9.54 8.81
C LEU A 5 13.42 -9.22 9.49
N GLN A 6 13.28 -9.51 10.78
CA GLN A 6 12.09 -9.14 11.55
C GLN A 6 11.95 -7.61 11.69
N ASP A 7 13.06 -6.92 11.95
CA ASP A 7 13.08 -5.45 12.04
C ASP A 7 12.79 -4.79 10.69
N ALA A 8 13.31 -5.37 9.59
CA ALA A 8 13.04 -4.90 8.23
C ALA A 8 11.59 -5.11 7.77
N LEU A 9 10.91 -6.11 8.34
CA LEU A 9 9.50 -6.40 8.07
C LEU A 9 8.54 -5.68 9.04
N SER A 10 9.05 -4.93 10.02
CA SER A 10 8.23 -4.31 11.05
C SER A 10 7.48 -3.07 10.54
N VAL A 11 6.18 -3.01 10.85
CA VAL A 11 5.25 -1.91 10.54
C VAL A 11 5.79 -0.55 10.97
N ARG A 12 6.57 -0.53 12.06
CA ARG A 12 7.15 0.67 12.68
C ARG A 12 8.05 1.47 11.72
N ARG A 13 8.76 0.82 10.80
CA ARG A 13 9.60 1.52 9.79
C ARG A 13 8.78 2.25 8.73
N VAL A 14 7.53 1.83 8.51
CA VAL A 14 6.68 2.33 7.43
C VAL A 14 5.80 3.49 7.90
N VAL A 15 5.25 3.38 9.11
CA VAL A 15 4.20 4.30 9.58
C VAL A 15 4.42 4.87 10.98
N GLY A 16 5.48 4.44 11.69
CA GLY A 16 5.80 4.94 13.03
C GLY A 16 5.00 4.32 14.17
N ASP A 17 5.11 4.92 15.35
CA ASP A 17 4.40 4.52 16.58
C ASP A 17 3.03 5.20 16.69
N PRO A 18 2.07 4.60 17.43
CA PRO A 18 0.85 5.31 17.82
C PRO A 18 1.17 6.63 18.53
N VAL A 19 0.38 7.66 18.22
CA VAL A 19 0.54 9.00 18.79
C VAL A 19 -0.73 9.36 19.53
N GLU A 20 -0.58 9.84 20.77
CA GLU A 20 -1.68 10.38 21.56
C GLU A 20 -1.51 11.88 21.75
N ARG A 21 -2.57 12.65 21.47
CA ARG A 21 -2.66 14.10 21.72
C ARG A 21 -4.10 14.49 21.98
N ASP A 22 -4.33 15.32 22.99
CA ASP A 22 -5.63 15.93 23.30
C ASP A 22 -6.79 14.92 23.41
N GLY A 23 -6.54 13.76 24.03
CA GLY A 23 -7.52 12.68 24.18
C GLY A 23 -7.84 11.91 22.89
N VAL A 24 -7.05 12.13 21.83
CA VAL A 24 -7.12 11.40 20.56
C VAL A 24 -5.91 10.50 20.43
N THR A 25 -6.14 9.20 20.24
CA THR A 25 -5.10 8.24 19.89
C THR A 25 -5.17 7.92 18.41
N VAL A 26 -4.06 8.12 17.70
CA VAL A 26 -3.90 7.77 16.28
C VAL A 26 -3.01 6.54 16.20
N ILE A 27 -3.56 5.44 15.69
CA ILE A 27 -2.88 4.15 15.54
C ILE A 27 -2.64 3.90 14.05
N PRO A 28 -1.39 4.01 13.57
CA PRO A 28 -1.12 3.86 12.16
C PRO A 28 -1.16 2.39 11.69
N VAL A 29 -1.64 2.17 10.46
CA VAL A 29 -1.79 0.84 9.86
C VAL A 29 -1.00 0.76 8.56
N ALA A 30 -0.18 -0.29 8.42
CA ALA A 30 0.54 -0.59 7.19
C ALA A 30 0.16 -1.96 6.64
N ALA A 31 0.10 -2.06 5.31
CA ALA A 31 0.07 -3.33 4.60
C ALA A 31 1.49 -3.73 4.20
N VAL A 32 1.82 -5.00 4.43
CA VAL A 32 3.08 -5.62 4.02
C VAL A 32 2.73 -6.78 3.10
N GLY A 33 3.31 -6.78 1.90
CA GLY A 33 3.14 -7.85 0.92
C GLY A 33 4.48 -8.21 0.31
N GLY A 34 4.62 -9.46 -0.12
CA GLY A 34 5.82 -9.93 -0.80
C GLY A 34 5.50 -11.01 -1.81
N GLY A 35 6.41 -11.19 -2.77
CA GLY A 35 6.29 -12.21 -3.80
C GLY A 35 7.65 -12.61 -4.34
N TRP A 36 7.78 -13.89 -4.67
CA TRP A 36 8.97 -14.46 -5.31
C TRP A 36 8.66 -14.81 -6.76
N GLY A 37 9.66 -14.69 -7.63
CA GLY A 37 9.58 -15.11 -9.03
C GLY A 37 10.86 -15.78 -9.48
N GLY A 38 10.75 -16.91 -10.17
CA GLY A 38 11.88 -17.58 -10.82
C GLY A 38 11.87 -17.32 -12.33
N GLY A 39 13.02 -16.96 -12.90
CA GLY A 39 13.24 -16.94 -14.35
C GLY A 39 13.68 -18.32 -14.84
N GLY A 40 13.01 -18.88 -15.85
CA GLY A 40 13.41 -20.13 -16.49
C GLY A 40 14.51 -19.93 -17.54
N GLY A 41 15.42 -20.91 -17.69
CA GLY A 41 16.52 -20.93 -18.66
C GLY A 41 17.89 -21.24 -18.03
N THR A 42 18.91 -21.48 -18.86
CA THR A 42 20.28 -21.86 -18.43
C THR A 42 21.00 -20.77 -17.61
N SER A 43 20.50 -19.53 -17.65
CA SER A 43 20.96 -18.38 -16.85
C SER A 43 19.88 -17.83 -15.92
N GLY A 44 18.84 -18.62 -15.61
CA GLY A 44 17.65 -18.18 -14.89
C GLY A 44 17.96 -17.62 -13.50
N GLY A 45 17.63 -16.34 -13.29
CA GLY A 45 17.71 -15.67 -11.99
C GLY A 45 16.42 -15.82 -11.19
N ALA A 46 16.53 -15.94 -9.87
CA ALA A 46 15.40 -15.82 -8.95
C ALA A 46 15.37 -14.41 -8.33
N GLY A 47 14.19 -13.82 -8.23
CA GLY A 47 13.96 -12.51 -7.63
C GLY A 47 12.93 -12.56 -6.51
N PHE A 48 13.11 -11.70 -5.52
CA PHE A 48 12.14 -11.46 -4.45
C PHE A 48 11.84 -9.97 -4.34
N GLY A 49 10.58 -9.63 -4.16
CA GLY A 49 10.12 -8.26 -3.91
C GLY A 49 9.32 -8.16 -2.63
N LEU A 50 9.59 -7.13 -1.84
CA LEU A 50 8.76 -6.69 -0.72
C LEU A 50 8.11 -5.35 -1.05
N ARG A 51 6.87 -5.18 -0.60
CA ARG A 51 6.08 -3.95 -0.74
C ARG A 51 5.56 -3.59 0.64
N PHE A 52 5.82 -2.34 1.02
CA PHE A 52 5.35 -1.76 2.27
C PHE A 52 4.55 -0.51 1.93
N ARG A 53 3.36 -0.34 2.50
CA ARG A 53 2.54 0.86 2.28
C ARG A 53 1.70 1.17 3.52
N GLY A 54 1.69 2.44 3.95
CA GLY A 54 0.68 2.94 4.89
C GLY A 54 -0.71 2.93 4.24
N VAL A 55 -1.68 2.28 4.87
CA VAL A 55 -3.04 2.12 4.33
C VAL A 55 -4.08 3.00 5.03
N GLY A 56 -3.74 3.53 6.21
CA GLY A 56 -4.62 4.41 6.97
C GLY A 56 -4.22 4.45 8.43
N VAL A 57 -5.10 5.00 9.25
CA VAL A 57 -4.96 5.06 10.71
C VAL A 57 -6.30 4.72 11.37
N TYR A 58 -6.25 4.09 12.55
CA TYR A 58 -7.40 4.12 13.45
C TYR A 58 -7.31 5.37 14.32
N VAL A 59 -8.40 6.12 14.41
CA VAL A 59 -8.57 7.25 15.31
C VAL A 59 -9.47 6.80 16.45
N VAL A 60 -8.94 6.83 17.67
CA VAL A 60 -9.68 6.53 18.90
C VAL A 60 -9.91 7.84 19.64
N LYS A 61 -11.18 8.18 19.88
CA LYS A 61 -11.56 9.41 20.59
C LYS A 61 -12.90 9.21 21.27
N ASP A 62 -13.03 9.64 22.53
CA ASP A 62 -14.28 9.59 23.30
C ASP A 62 -14.91 8.18 23.38
N GLY A 63 -14.08 7.12 23.35
CA GLY A 63 -14.53 5.73 23.33
C GLY A 63 -14.97 5.21 21.96
N GLU A 64 -15.00 6.05 20.92
CA GLU A 64 -15.26 5.65 19.54
C GLU A 64 -13.96 5.30 18.81
N VAL A 65 -14.05 4.34 17.88
CA VAL A 65 -12.96 3.95 16.99
C VAL A 65 -13.41 4.16 15.56
N ARG A 66 -12.65 4.93 14.78
CA ARG A 66 -12.89 5.16 13.34
C ARG A 66 -11.66 4.81 12.53
N PHE A 67 -11.84 4.28 11.34
CA PHE A 67 -10.75 4.05 10.40
C PHE A 67 -10.69 5.16 9.36
N GLU A 68 -9.55 5.84 9.26
CA GLU A 68 -9.27 6.90 8.30
C GLU A 68 -8.30 6.35 7.23
N PRO A 69 -8.77 6.05 6.01
CA PRO A 69 -7.94 5.46 4.97
C PRO A 69 -6.95 6.47 4.35
N ALA A 70 -5.77 5.98 3.96
CA ALA A 70 -4.81 6.74 3.17
C ALA A 70 -5.23 6.76 1.69
N VAL A 71 -6.14 7.68 1.36
CA VAL A 71 -6.66 7.86 -0.01
C VAL A 71 -5.61 8.53 -0.90
N ASP A 72 -5.23 7.87 -1.99
CA ASP A 72 -4.31 8.40 -2.99
C ASP A 72 -5.11 8.98 -4.18
N VAL A 73 -5.45 10.26 -4.06
CA VAL A 73 -6.25 10.99 -5.05
C VAL A 73 -5.58 10.99 -6.43
N THR A 74 -4.24 11.07 -6.47
CA THR A 74 -3.47 11.04 -7.72
C THR A 74 -3.63 9.70 -8.43
N ARG A 75 -3.50 8.58 -7.71
CA ARG A 75 -3.75 7.25 -8.31
C ARG A 75 -5.19 7.09 -8.80
N ILE A 76 -6.17 7.58 -8.04
CA ILE A 76 -7.58 7.51 -8.45
C ILE A 76 -7.78 8.30 -9.75
N ALA A 77 -7.24 9.52 -9.83
CA ALA A 77 -7.33 10.34 -11.03
C ALA A 77 -6.66 9.67 -12.24
N LEU A 78 -5.45 9.14 -12.09
CA LEU A 78 -4.74 8.44 -13.16
C LEU A 78 -5.49 7.17 -13.62
N ALA A 79 -6.04 6.39 -12.70
CA ALA A 79 -6.85 5.22 -13.03
C ALA A 79 -8.11 5.62 -13.81
N GLY A 80 -8.77 6.71 -13.41
CA GLY A 80 -9.92 7.27 -14.12
C GLY A 80 -9.56 7.71 -15.54
N LEU A 81 -8.44 8.43 -15.72
CA LEU A 81 -7.95 8.85 -17.04
C LEU A 81 -7.60 7.64 -17.93
N ALA A 82 -6.92 6.64 -17.40
CA ALA A 82 -6.58 5.42 -18.13
C ALA A 82 -7.83 4.64 -18.56
N ALA A 83 -8.81 4.49 -17.67
CA ALA A 83 -10.09 3.87 -18.00
C ALA A 83 -10.85 4.67 -19.08
N GLY A 84 -10.89 6.00 -18.96
CA GLY A 84 -11.49 6.87 -19.96
C GLY A 84 -10.83 6.76 -21.33
N ALA A 85 -9.49 6.73 -21.38
CA ALA A 85 -8.73 6.53 -22.61
C ALA A 85 -8.99 5.15 -23.23
N LEU A 86 -9.07 4.09 -22.41
CA LEU A 86 -9.40 2.75 -22.86
C LEU A 86 -10.81 2.71 -23.47
N VAL A 87 -11.80 3.33 -22.82
CA VAL A 87 -13.16 3.46 -23.36
C VAL A 87 -13.13 4.20 -24.70
N ALA A 88 -12.49 5.37 -24.77
CA ALA A 88 -12.38 6.14 -26.01
C ALA A 88 -11.70 5.33 -27.14
N TYR A 89 -10.69 4.52 -26.82
CA TYR A 89 -10.03 3.64 -27.78
C TYR A 89 -10.95 2.51 -28.28
N LEU A 90 -11.65 1.82 -27.37
CA LEU A 90 -12.54 0.70 -27.72
C LEU A 90 -13.74 1.15 -28.54
N PHE A 91 -14.26 2.34 -28.26
CA PHE A 91 -15.38 2.95 -29.00
C PHE A 91 -14.91 3.88 -30.13
N ARG A 92 -13.62 3.87 -30.48
CA ARG A 92 -13.11 4.62 -31.63
C ARG A 92 -13.74 4.05 -32.91
N PRO A 93 -14.44 4.87 -33.72
CA PRO A 93 -15.01 4.40 -34.98
C PRO A 93 -13.90 3.89 -35.91
N ARG A 94 -14.03 2.64 -36.33
CA ARG A 94 -13.21 2.03 -37.39
C ARG A 94 -13.79 2.52 -38.73
N ARG A 95 -13.17 3.54 -39.31
CA ARG A 95 -13.39 3.91 -40.71
C ARG A 95 -12.39 3.16 -41.58
#